data_AF-A0A1Y3NSW7-F1
#
_entry.id   AF-A0A1Y3NSW7-F1
#
_cell.length_a   1.000
_cell.length_b   1.000
_cell.length_c   1.000
_cell.angle_alpha   90.00
_cell.angle_beta   90.00
_cell.angle_gamma   90.00
#
_symmetry.space_group_name_H-M   'P 1'
#
loop_
_entity.id
_entity.type
_entity.pdbx_description
1 polymer ?
#
loop_
_entity_poly.entity_id
_entity_poly.type
_entity_poly.pdbx_seq_one_letter_code
_entity_poly.pdbx_strand_id
1 'polypeptide(L)'
;KGIHIRLPNIKITGIALLQCVGLSLSLKCGRCRNIIDFRDIRPMEKPFIVNSVYWKHCKTCRQAIGIRYRSEYLSPFSLAIGYIDLEGCVPFDFLPSNFIIQCEKCNTDQPAINGVKRSQDNDVFCKKCYNHMVLNIDLIKYVKFAQTEKLCDDGLPAASRVKLKKKKEKEQSLGIIQGQPLPNRGVCEHYKKSYRWFRFPCCGKIFPCDVCHDLHSDHESKWANRMICGFCSKEQPFSDKDCSCGKSLTKKAVSHWEGGKGNRDTSTMNKRDKQKYSGMNKTISKKAQKK
;
A
#
# COMPACT_ATOMS: atom_id res chain seq x y z
N LYS A 1 -20.97 5.09 1.32
CA LYS A 1 -19.73 5.92 1.42
C LYS A 1 -18.81 5.45 0.30
N GLY A 2 -19.01 5.96 -0.91
CA GLY A 2 -18.23 5.54 -2.06
C GLY A 2 -16.82 6.11 -1.98
N ILE A 3 -15.81 5.25 -1.98
CA ILE A 3 -14.42 5.60 -2.18
C ILE A 3 -14.10 5.29 -3.64
N HIS A 4 -13.75 6.31 -4.40
CA HIS A 4 -13.37 6.20 -5.80
C HIS A 4 -11.90 5.77 -5.92
N ILE A 5 -11.63 4.74 -6.71
CA ILE A 5 -10.28 4.22 -6.96
C ILE A 5 -9.75 4.86 -8.25
N ARG A 6 -8.85 5.84 -8.09
CA ARG A 6 -8.24 6.57 -9.21
C ARG A 6 -6.81 6.12 -9.47
N LEU A 7 -6.45 6.06 -10.74
CA LEU A 7 -5.14 5.67 -11.25
C LEU A 7 -4.49 6.86 -12.01
N PRO A 8 -4.07 7.93 -11.32
CA PRO A 8 -3.66 9.19 -11.95
C PRO A 8 -2.43 9.08 -12.87
N ASN A 9 -1.52 8.15 -12.61
CA ASN A 9 -0.29 7.96 -13.39
C ASN A 9 -0.31 6.59 -14.10
N ILE A 10 -1.47 6.18 -14.60
CA ILE A 10 -1.58 4.94 -15.37
C ILE A 10 -0.96 5.16 -16.75
N LYS A 11 -0.07 4.26 -17.17
CA LYS A 11 0.45 4.20 -18.54
C LYS A 11 -0.34 3.14 -19.28
N ILE A 12 -1.01 3.57 -20.35
CA ILE A 12 -1.85 2.76 -21.22
C ILE A 12 -1.35 2.96 -22.64
N THR A 13 -1.03 1.89 -23.35
CA THR A 13 -0.58 1.94 -24.74
C THR A 13 -1.29 0.86 -25.54
N GLY A 14 -1.92 1.22 -26.66
CA GLY A 14 -2.63 0.29 -27.54
C GLY A 14 -3.98 -0.23 -27.01
N ILE A 15 -4.50 0.34 -25.92
CA ILE A 15 -5.74 -0.08 -25.24
C ILE A 15 -6.74 1.07 -25.28
N ALA A 16 -7.93 0.83 -25.83
CA ALA A 16 -9.01 1.81 -25.91
C ALA A 16 -9.84 1.90 -24.61
N LEU A 17 -10.21 0.74 -24.05
CA LEU A 17 -10.99 0.63 -22.82
C LEU A 17 -10.34 -0.36 -21.87
N LEU A 18 -10.39 -0.06 -20.57
CA LEU A 18 -9.91 -0.91 -19.50
C LEU A 18 -11.00 -1.04 -18.43
N GLN A 19 -11.30 -2.26 -17.99
CA GLN A 19 -12.26 -2.51 -16.92
C GLN A 19 -11.65 -3.46 -15.89
N CYS A 20 -11.75 -3.11 -14.60
CA CYS A 20 -11.36 -4.05 -13.54
C CYS A 20 -12.55 -4.96 -13.21
N VAL A 21 -12.38 -6.27 -13.42
CA VAL A 21 -13.41 -7.31 -13.28
C VAL A 21 -13.22 -8.20 -12.05
N GLY A 22 -12.03 -8.18 -11.46
CA GLY A 22 -11.73 -8.89 -10.21
C GLY A 22 -10.80 -8.05 -9.35
N LEU A 23 -11.36 -7.32 -8.40
CA LEU A 23 -10.61 -6.41 -7.54
C LEU A 23 -10.04 -7.15 -6.33
N SER A 24 -8.73 -7.04 -6.11
CA SER A 24 -8.07 -7.57 -4.91
C SER A 24 -7.45 -6.43 -4.11
N LEU A 25 -7.76 -6.35 -2.81
CA LEU A 25 -7.31 -5.29 -1.92
C LEU A 25 -6.94 -5.83 -0.54
N SER A 26 -5.94 -5.21 0.09
CA SER A 26 -5.73 -5.31 1.53
C SER A 26 -6.43 -4.15 2.22
N LEU A 27 -7.24 -4.46 3.22
CA LEU A 27 -8.00 -3.49 4.02
C LEU A 27 -7.49 -3.52 5.46
N LYS A 28 -7.47 -2.36 6.12
CA LYS A 28 -7.13 -2.23 7.53
C LYS A 28 -8.41 -2.16 8.37
N CYS A 29 -8.52 -3.02 9.38
CA CYS A 29 -9.63 -3.00 10.32
C CYS A 29 -9.71 -1.66 11.05
N GLY A 30 -10.91 -1.07 11.11
CA GLY A 30 -11.14 0.22 11.78
C GLY A 30 -10.96 0.19 13.30
N ARG A 31 -11.03 -0.99 13.94
CA ARG A 31 -10.86 -1.14 15.40
C ARG A 31 -9.42 -1.44 15.81
N CYS A 32 -8.90 -2.60 15.42
CA CYS A 32 -7.59 -3.09 15.86
C CYS A 32 -6.45 -2.82 14.87
N ARG A 33 -6.76 -2.23 13.70
CA ARG A 33 -5.78 -1.95 12.64
C ARG A 33 -5.10 -3.18 12.02
N ASN A 34 -5.60 -4.39 12.31
CA ASN A 34 -5.16 -5.61 11.62
C ASN A 34 -5.47 -5.53 10.11
N ILE A 35 -4.56 -6.02 9.28
CA ILE A 35 -4.73 -6.06 7.82
C ILE A 35 -5.48 -7.33 7.42
N ILE A 36 -6.43 -7.20 6.50
CA ILE A 36 -7.29 -8.28 6.03
C ILE A 36 -7.38 -8.18 4.51
N ASP A 37 -7.11 -9.28 3.84
CA ASP A 37 -7.09 -9.32 2.39
C ASP A 37 -8.43 -9.79 1.83
N PHE A 38 -8.90 -9.11 0.80
CA PHE A 38 -9.98 -9.52 -0.07
C PHE A 38 -9.42 -9.76 -1.47
N ARG A 39 -9.77 -10.89 -2.08
CA ARG A 39 -9.28 -11.30 -3.40
C ARG A 39 -10.48 -11.54 -4.31
N ASP A 40 -10.30 -11.22 -5.58
CA ASP A 40 -11.30 -11.43 -6.65
C ASP A 40 -12.71 -10.93 -6.28
N ILE A 41 -12.80 -9.70 -5.75
CA ILE A 41 -14.07 -9.02 -5.53
C ILE A 41 -14.63 -8.67 -6.91
N ARG A 42 -15.71 -9.32 -7.30
CA ARG A 42 -16.36 -9.07 -8.58
C ARG A 42 -17.28 -7.86 -8.47
N PRO A 43 -17.39 -7.04 -9.53
CA PRO A 43 -18.32 -5.94 -9.54
C PRO A 43 -19.77 -6.42 -9.48
N MET A 44 -20.66 -5.57 -8.96
CA MET A 44 -22.10 -5.85 -9.04
C MET A 44 -22.57 -5.89 -10.49
N GLU A 45 -23.20 -6.99 -10.89
CA GLU A 45 -24.00 -7.08 -12.12
C GLU A 45 -25.47 -6.77 -11.76
N LYS A 46 -26.14 -5.92 -12.54
CA LYS A 46 -27.59 -5.64 -12.36
C LYS A 46 -28.44 -6.76 -12.99
N PRO A 47 -29.68 -7.06 -12.52
CA PRO A 47 -30.31 -6.73 -11.23
C PRO A 47 -30.90 -7.98 -10.51
N PHE A 48 -30.35 -9.19 -10.70
CA PHE A 48 -30.94 -10.41 -10.13
C PHE A 48 -30.19 -11.03 -8.94
N ILE A 49 -29.04 -10.47 -8.55
CA ILE A 49 -28.30 -10.96 -7.38
C ILE A 49 -28.13 -9.82 -6.38
N VAL A 50 -28.75 -10.02 -5.23
CA VAL A 50 -28.74 -9.19 -4.02
C VAL A 50 -27.32 -8.70 -3.75
N ASN A 51 -27.15 -7.37 -3.69
CA ASN A 51 -26.08 -6.65 -3.00
C ASN A 51 -24.85 -7.52 -2.65
N SER A 52 -23.95 -7.79 -3.59
CA SER A 52 -22.75 -8.61 -3.36
C SER A 52 -21.72 -7.87 -2.49
N VAL A 53 -22.07 -7.67 -1.23
CA VAL A 53 -21.15 -7.24 -0.20
C VAL A 53 -20.35 -8.46 0.24
N TYR A 54 -19.04 -8.37 0.09
CA TYR A 54 -18.13 -9.39 0.58
C TYR A 54 -17.84 -9.10 2.04
N TRP A 55 -18.15 -10.06 2.92
CA TRP A 55 -17.95 -9.94 4.36
C TRP A 55 -16.83 -10.85 4.84
N LYS A 56 -16.01 -10.33 5.76
CA LYS A 56 -15.06 -11.11 6.56
C LYS A 56 -15.06 -10.63 8.00
N HIS A 57 -14.70 -11.51 8.91
CA HIS A 57 -14.46 -11.15 10.31
C HIS A 57 -12.98 -10.89 10.54
N CYS A 58 -12.67 -9.84 11.31
CA CYS A 58 -11.30 -9.58 11.72
C CYS A 58 -10.81 -10.68 12.68
N LYS A 59 -9.68 -11.34 12.35
CA LYS A 59 -9.09 -12.41 13.18
C LYS A 59 -8.76 -11.95 14.61
N THR A 60 -8.38 -10.68 14.80
CA THR A 60 -7.95 -10.15 16.11
C THR A 60 -9.10 -9.67 16.98
N CYS A 61 -10.05 -8.89 16.44
CA CYS A 61 -11.10 -8.23 17.24
C CYS A 61 -12.53 -8.68 16.90
N ARG A 62 -12.67 -9.66 15.99
CA ARG A 62 -13.94 -10.21 15.50
C ARG A 62 -14.93 -9.21 14.88
N GLN A 63 -14.52 -7.96 14.66
CA GLN A 63 -15.33 -6.98 13.93
C GLN A 63 -15.65 -7.47 12.52
N ALA A 64 -16.92 -7.44 12.14
CA ALA A 64 -17.36 -7.65 10.76
C ALA A 64 -16.89 -6.51 9.85
N ILE A 65 -16.35 -6.87 8.70
CA ILE A 65 -15.78 -5.97 7.71
C ILE A 65 -16.37 -6.31 6.35
N GLY A 66 -16.96 -5.30 5.71
CA GLY A 66 -17.66 -5.42 4.44
C GLY A 66 -16.99 -4.60 3.35
N ILE A 67 -16.95 -5.14 2.13
CA ILE A 67 -16.57 -4.40 0.92
C ILE A 67 -17.55 -4.71 -0.21
N ARG A 68 -17.96 -3.66 -0.91
CA ARG A 68 -18.75 -3.73 -2.14
C ARG A 68 -18.00 -2.99 -3.24
N TYR A 69 -17.94 -3.56 -4.43
CA TYR A 69 -17.23 -2.98 -5.57
C TYR A 69 -18.19 -2.71 -6.73
N ARG A 70 -18.09 -1.50 -7.29
CA ARG A 70 -18.80 -1.04 -8.48
C ARG A 70 -17.76 -0.66 -9.52
N SER A 71 -17.63 -1.45 -10.58
CA SER A 71 -16.65 -1.23 -11.64
C SER A 71 -17.11 -0.13 -12.60
N GLU A 72 -16.15 0.62 -13.13
CA GLU A 72 -16.33 1.56 -14.22
C GLU A 72 -15.30 1.30 -15.32
N TYR A 73 -15.64 1.69 -16.55
CA TYR A 73 -14.68 1.71 -17.64
C TYR A 73 -13.71 2.87 -17.44
N LEU A 74 -12.43 2.53 -17.37
CA LEU A 74 -11.34 3.47 -17.43
C LEU A 74 -11.07 3.78 -18.91
N SER A 75 -11.03 5.07 -19.21
CA SER A 75 -10.64 5.61 -20.52
C SER A 75 -9.55 6.66 -20.33
N PRO A 76 -8.86 7.12 -21.40
CA PRO A 76 -7.90 8.21 -21.30
C PRO A 76 -8.45 9.49 -20.65
N PHE A 77 -9.77 9.71 -20.72
CA PHE A 77 -10.45 10.87 -20.12
C PHE A 77 -10.95 10.63 -18.69
N SER A 78 -11.12 9.38 -18.27
CA SER A 78 -11.56 8.99 -16.92
C SER A 78 -10.60 7.99 -16.31
N LEU A 79 -9.66 8.48 -15.49
CA LEU A 79 -8.60 7.68 -14.86
C LEU A 79 -9.06 6.96 -13.59
N ALA A 80 -10.24 6.34 -13.61
CA ALA A 80 -10.78 5.61 -12.48
C ALA A 80 -11.35 4.26 -12.90
N ILE A 81 -11.17 3.27 -12.02
CA ILE A 81 -11.64 1.89 -12.28
C ILE A 81 -12.97 1.59 -11.59
N GLY A 82 -13.47 2.51 -10.77
CA GLY A 82 -14.75 2.39 -10.09
C GLY A 82 -14.73 2.79 -8.61
N TYR A 83 -15.77 2.37 -7.89
CA TYR A 83 -16.02 2.73 -6.49
C TYR A 83 -16.01 1.50 -5.59
N ILE A 84 -15.51 1.69 -4.37
CA ILE A 84 -15.69 0.74 -3.27
C ILE A 84 -16.50 1.37 -2.14
N ASP A 85 -17.48 0.64 -1.63
CA ASP A 85 -18.17 0.97 -0.40
C ASP A 85 -17.65 0.05 0.70
N LEU A 86 -17.14 0.65 1.78
CA LEU A 86 -16.47 -0.06 2.88
C LEU A 86 -17.24 0.06 4.19
N GLU A 87 -17.23 -1.03 4.94
CA GLU A 87 -17.76 -1.09 6.29
C GLU A 87 -16.75 -1.69 7.28
N GLY A 88 -16.60 -1.06 8.45
CA GLY A 88 -15.70 -1.53 9.50
C GLY A 88 -14.19 -1.47 9.16
N CYS A 89 -13.82 -0.91 8.00
CA CYS A 89 -12.44 -0.91 7.51
C CYS A 89 -12.10 0.33 6.65
N VAL A 90 -10.82 0.46 6.32
CA VAL A 90 -10.27 1.46 5.41
C VAL A 90 -9.30 0.79 4.42
N PRO A 91 -9.15 1.30 3.17
CA PRO A 91 -8.22 0.70 2.22
C PRO A 91 -6.78 0.86 2.71
N PHE A 92 -5.95 -0.17 2.48
CA PHE A 92 -4.55 -0.19 2.90
C PHE A 92 -3.58 -0.33 1.72
N ASP A 93 -3.73 -1.40 0.93
CA ASP A 93 -2.92 -1.66 -0.26
C ASP A 93 -3.77 -2.25 -1.39
N PHE A 94 -3.32 -2.03 -2.62
CA PHE A 94 -3.90 -2.63 -3.81
C PHE A 94 -3.12 -3.87 -4.21
N LEU A 95 -3.80 -5.00 -4.30
CA LEU A 95 -3.21 -6.29 -4.64
C LEU A 95 -3.38 -6.59 -6.15
N PRO A 96 -2.60 -7.53 -6.70
CA PRO A 96 -2.77 -7.96 -8.09
C PRO A 96 -4.22 -8.28 -8.41
N SER A 97 -4.78 -7.57 -9.39
CA SER A 97 -6.21 -7.58 -9.73
C SER A 97 -6.40 -7.94 -11.20
N ASN A 98 -7.62 -8.34 -11.56
CA ASN A 98 -7.97 -8.85 -12.88
C ASN A 98 -8.64 -7.76 -13.71
N PHE A 99 -8.22 -7.63 -14.97
CA PHE A 99 -8.68 -6.57 -15.88
C PHE A 99 -9.06 -7.14 -17.24
N ILE A 100 -10.11 -6.61 -17.86
CA ILE A 100 -10.42 -6.78 -19.27
C ILE A 100 -9.98 -5.52 -20.01
N ILE A 101 -9.40 -5.71 -21.20
CA ILE A 101 -8.96 -4.61 -22.08
C ILE A 101 -9.57 -4.74 -23.46
N GLN A 102 -9.80 -3.61 -24.11
CA GLN A 102 -10.18 -3.54 -25.51
C GLN A 102 -9.02 -3.00 -26.34
N CYS A 103 -8.70 -3.68 -27.44
CA CYS A 103 -7.62 -3.24 -28.32
C CYS A 103 -8.01 -1.97 -29.07
N GLU A 104 -7.14 -0.96 -29.05
CA GLU A 104 -7.35 0.32 -29.74
C GLU A 104 -7.36 0.19 -31.28
N LYS A 105 -6.59 -0.75 -31.83
CA LYS A 105 -6.44 -0.90 -33.28
C LYS A 105 -7.63 -1.60 -33.96
N CYS A 106 -8.23 -2.56 -33.28
CA CYS A 106 -9.26 -3.43 -33.89
C CYS A 106 -10.55 -3.56 -33.05
N ASN A 107 -10.67 -2.77 -31.98
CA ASN A 107 -11.81 -2.71 -31.06
C ASN A 107 -12.27 -4.07 -30.54
N THR A 108 -11.34 -5.04 -30.49
CA THR A 108 -11.66 -6.39 -30.04
C THR A 108 -11.33 -6.52 -28.57
N ASP A 109 -12.33 -6.94 -27.80
CA ASP A 109 -12.17 -7.24 -26.38
C ASP A 109 -11.23 -8.43 -26.21
N GLN A 110 -10.31 -8.30 -25.25
CA GLN A 110 -9.35 -9.33 -24.93
C GLN A 110 -9.81 -10.12 -23.71
N PRO A 111 -9.38 -11.38 -23.56
CA PRO A 111 -9.57 -12.13 -22.33
C PRO A 111 -8.99 -11.39 -21.13
N ALA A 112 -9.53 -11.69 -19.94
CA ALA A 112 -9.08 -11.07 -18.71
C ALA A 112 -7.58 -11.32 -18.47
N ILE A 113 -6.86 -10.23 -18.23
CA ILE A 113 -5.48 -10.24 -17.75
C ILE A 113 -5.55 -10.45 -16.24
N ASN A 114 -5.11 -11.62 -15.80
CA ASN A 114 -5.16 -11.99 -14.39
C ASN A 114 -3.93 -11.51 -13.64
N GLY A 115 -4.14 -10.99 -12.43
CA GLY A 115 -3.04 -10.62 -11.53
C GLY A 115 -2.14 -9.51 -12.06
N VAL A 116 -2.72 -8.45 -12.65
CA VAL A 116 -1.99 -7.26 -13.10
C VAL A 116 -1.18 -6.69 -11.95
N LYS A 117 0.14 -6.65 -12.12
CA LYS A 117 1.07 -6.18 -11.08
C LYS A 117 1.28 -4.68 -11.20
N ARG A 118 1.48 -4.02 -10.06
CA ARG A 118 1.67 -2.57 -9.97
C ARG A 118 3.05 -2.12 -10.44
N SER A 119 3.20 -0.86 -10.80
CA SER A 119 4.46 -0.14 -11.09
C SER A 119 5.41 -0.93 -12.01
N GLN A 120 4.88 -1.78 -12.88
CA GLN A 120 5.61 -2.55 -13.89
C GLN A 120 4.76 -2.61 -15.15
N ASP A 121 5.40 -2.76 -16.30
CA ASP A 121 4.72 -2.94 -17.57
C ASP A 121 4.12 -4.37 -17.59
N ASN A 122 2.84 -4.46 -17.92
CA ASN A 122 2.13 -5.70 -18.17
C ASN A 122 1.84 -5.75 -19.67
N ASP A 123 2.72 -6.42 -20.40
CA ASP A 123 2.66 -6.57 -21.85
C ASP A 123 1.62 -7.61 -22.26
N VAL A 124 0.78 -7.25 -23.22
CA VAL A 124 -0.25 -8.12 -23.79
C VAL A 124 -0.30 -7.90 -25.30
N PHE A 125 -0.44 -8.98 -26.05
CA PHE A 125 -0.62 -8.90 -27.51
C PHE A 125 -2.07 -9.18 -27.85
N CYS A 126 -2.64 -8.36 -28.74
CA CYS A 126 -4.02 -8.56 -29.18
C CYS A 126 -4.14 -9.91 -29.91
N LYS A 127 -5.10 -10.75 -29.50
CA LYS A 127 -5.33 -12.06 -30.13
C LYS A 127 -5.81 -11.98 -31.58
N LYS A 128 -6.32 -10.83 -32.03
CA LYS A 128 -6.86 -10.63 -33.39
C LYS A 128 -5.85 -9.98 -34.34
N CYS A 129 -5.24 -8.87 -33.92
CA CYS A 129 -4.38 -8.07 -34.79
C CYS A 129 -2.91 -8.03 -34.36
N TYR A 130 -2.54 -8.77 -33.32
CA TYR A 130 -1.19 -8.84 -32.74
C TYR A 130 -0.60 -7.49 -32.30
N ASN A 131 -1.43 -6.45 -32.18
CA ASN A 131 -0.99 -5.16 -31.67
C ASN A 131 -0.45 -5.33 -30.24
N HIS A 132 0.73 -4.78 -29.99
CA HIS A 132 1.33 -4.75 -28.66
C HIS A 132 0.60 -3.73 -27.79
N MET A 133 0.20 -4.16 -26.60
CA MET A 133 -0.54 -3.38 -25.63
C MET A 133 0.18 -3.43 -24.29
N VAL A 134 0.25 -2.29 -23.62
CA VAL A 134 0.97 -2.16 -22.35
C VAL A 134 0.09 -1.50 -21.31
N LEU A 135 -0.02 -2.13 -20.15
CA LEU A 135 -0.69 -1.60 -18.97
C LEU A 135 0.30 -1.49 -17.81
N ASN A 136 0.49 -0.29 -17.27
CA ASN A 136 1.26 -0.07 -16.04
C ASN A 136 0.50 0.82 -15.06
N ILE A 137 0.21 0.25 -13.89
CA ILE A 137 -0.50 0.90 -12.79
C ILE A 137 0.50 1.31 -11.72
N ASP A 138 0.97 2.56 -11.76
CA ASP A 138 1.97 3.04 -10.79
C ASP A 138 1.33 3.56 -9.49
N LEU A 139 0.61 4.67 -9.61
CA LEU A 139 0.01 5.37 -8.48
C LEU A 139 -1.48 5.07 -8.37
N ILE A 140 -1.93 4.81 -7.14
CA ILE A 140 -3.32 4.53 -6.80
C ILE A 140 -3.75 5.54 -5.73
N LYS A 141 -4.88 6.19 -5.95
CA LYS A 141 -5.48 7.14 -5.01
C LYS A 141 -6.89 6.71 -4.66
N TYR A 142 -7.16 6.64 -3.36
CA TYR A 142 -8.48 6.41 -2.81
C TYR A 142 -9.11 7.75 -2.43
N VAL A 143 -10.10 8.20 -3.20
CA VAL A 143 -10.75 9.50 -3.00
C VAL A 143 -12.16 9.29 -2.47
N LYS A 144 -12.48 9.84 -1.29
CA LYS A 144 -13.85 9.79 -0.77
C LYS A 144 -14.75 10.67 -1.65
N PHE A 145 -15.79 10.09 -2.23
CA PHE A 145 -16.81 10.83 -2.96
C PHE A 145 -17.94 11.24 -2.00
N ALA A 146 -18.39 12.49 -2.08
CA ALA A 146 -19.31 13.07 -1.09
C ALA A 146 -20.77 12.60 -1.23
N GLN A 147 -21.14 12.01 -2.36
CA GLN A 147 -22.48 11.49 -2.61
C GLN A 147 -22.46 9.96 -2.63
N THR A 148 -23.04 9.33 -1.60
CA THR A 148 -24.11 8.30 -1.70
C THR A 148 -24.25 7.44 -0.43
N GLU A 149 -25.53 7.20 -0.14
CA GLU A 149 -26.25 6.05 0.43
C GLU A 149 -25.50 5.09 1.37
N LYS A 150 -26.11 4.91 2.55
CA LYS A 150 -25.69 3.93 3.56
C LYS A 150 -25.99 2.54 3.00
N LEU A 151 -25.09 1.59 3.22
CA LEU A 151 -25.35 0.18 2.99
C LEU A 151 -26.58 -0.18 3.85
N CYS A 152 -27.67 -0.62 3.22
CA CYS A 152 -28.85 -1.12 3.94
C CYS A 152 -28.50 -2.43 4.65
N ASP A 153 -28.91 -2.49 5.91
CA ASP A 153 -28.60 -3.49 6.94
C ASP A 153 -29.69 -4.58 6.92
N ASP A 154 -29.78 -5.34 5.84
CA ASP A 154 -30.67 -6.51 5.78
C ASP A 154 -29.82 -7.78 5.79
N GLY A 155 -29.49 -8.28 6.99
CA GLY A 155 -28.92 -9.62 7.10
C GLY A 155 -28.12 -10.03 8.34
N LEU A 156 -28.01 -9.27 9.44
CA LEU A 156 -27.39 -9.79 10.69
C LEU A 156 -28.14 -9.38 11.98
N PRO A 157 -28.24 -10.28 12.99
CA PRO A 157 -29.05 -10.07 14.19
C PRO A 157 -28.50 -8.97 15.10
N ALA A 158 -29.41 -8.16 15.61
CA ALA A 158 -29.15 -7.02 16.48
C ALA A 158 -28.68 -7.47 17.87
N ALA A 159 -27.38 -7.35 18.16
CA ALA A 159 -26.88 -7.29 19.52
C ALA A 159 -25.69 -6.34 19.66
N SER A 160 -25.89 -5.31 20.49
CA SER A 160 -24.88 -4.54 21.22
C SER A 160 -24.00 -3.53 20.45
N ARG A 161 -24.62 -2.42 20.00
CA ARG A 161 -23.89 -1.17 19.66
C ARG A 161 -23.79 -0.25 20.88
N VAL A 162 -22.81 -0.47 21.77
CA VAL A 162 -22.44 0.50 22.82
C VAL A 162 -21.74 1.70 22.17
N LYS A 163 -22.37 2.88 22.21
CA LYS A 163 -21.81 4.14 21.68
C LYS A 163 -20.76 4.70 22.64
N LEU A 164 -19.47 4.45 22.37
CA LEU A 164 -18.38 5.19 23.01
C LEU A 164 -18.15 6.55 22.34
N LYS A 165 -18.03 7.60 23.16
CA LYS A 165 -17.78 8.99 22.76
C LYS A 165 -16.51 9.08 21.91
N LYS A 166 -16.66 9.59 20.69
CA LYS A 166 -15.61 9.67 19.66
C LYS A 166 -14.62 10.79 20.02
N LYS A 167 -13.46 10.43 20.57
CA LYS A 167 -12.31 11.34 20.65
C LYS A 167 -11.93 11.72 19.20
N LYS A 168 -11.72 13.01 18.95
CA LYS A 168 -11.39 13.55 17.62
C LYS A 168 -10.00 13.03 17.20
N GLU A 169 -9.95 11.83 16.63
CA GLU A 169 -8.73 11.23 16.08
C GLU A 169 -8.28 12.04 14.87
N LYS A 170 -7.02 12.49 14.88
CA LYS A 170 -6.35 13.08 13.72
C LYS A 170 -6.60 12.17 12.52
N GLU A 171 -7.08 12.74 11.41
CA GLU A 171 -7.13 12.03 10.12
C GLU A 171 -5.72 11.53 9.78
N GLN A 172 -5.43 10.26 10.10
CA GLN A 172 -4.14 9.63 9.84
C GLN A 172 -4.34 8.48 8.85
N SER A 173 -3.90 8.80 7.63
CA SER A 173 -3.63 8.03 6.41
C SER A 173 -4.54 6.83 6.06
N LEU A 174 -5.32 7.06 5.00
CA LEU A 174 -5.88 6.00 4.15
C LEU A 174 -4.73 5.28 3.42
N GLY A 175 -4.24 4.19 3.99
CA GLY A 175 -3.29 3.28 3.32
C GLY A 175 -1.91 3.85 2.99
N ILE A 176 -1.21 3.19 2.07
CA ILE A 176 0.10 3.60 1.57
C ILE A 176 -0.09 4.72 0.55
N ILE A 177 0.25 5.95 0.94
CA ILE A 177 0.11 7.15 0.11
C ILE A 177 1.50 7.54 -0.39
N GLN A 178 1.73 7.51 -1.71
CA GLN A 178 2.98 8.01 -2.28
C GLN A 178 3.18 9.48 -1.90
N GLY A 179 4.42 9.83 -1.53
CA GLY A 179 4.82 11.13 -0.99
C GLY A 179 4.84 11.20 0.54
N GLN A 180 4.11 10.31 1.24
CA GLN A 180 4.13 10.25 2.71
C GLN A 180 5.07 9.16 3.23
N PRO A 181 5.68 9.33 4.40
CA PRO A 181 6.50 8.29 5.01
C PRO A 181 5.64 7.12 5.49
N LEU A 182 6.18 5.91 5.38
CA LEU A 182 5.60 4.72 6.00
C LEU A 182 5.66 4.82 7.53
N PRO A 183 4.82 4.04 8.25
CA PRO A 183 4.94 3.90 9.70
C PRO A 183 6.38 3.56 10.09
N ASN A 184 6.91 4.27 11.10
CA ASN A 184 8.31 4.15 11.55
C ASN A 184 9.35 4.22 10.41
N ARG A 185 9.05 4.93 9.31
CA ARG A 185 9.90 5.04 8.12
C ARG A 185 10.27 3.69 7.51
N GLY A 186 9.40 2.70 7.66
CA GLY A 186 9.59 1.36 7.13
C GLY A 186 10.40 0.40 8.02
N VAL A 187 10.84 0.84 9.20
CA VAL A 187 11.66 0.02 10.10
C VAL A 187 10.81 -1.04 10.83
N CYS A 188 11.34 -2.26 10.93
CA CYS A 188 10.81 -3.31 11.80
C CYS A 188 11.80 -3.70 12.91
N GLU A 189 11.35 -4.55 13.82
CA GLU A 189 12.16 -5.04 14.95
C GLU A 189 13.35 -5.88 14.50
N HIS A 190 13.17 -6.68 13.43
CA HIS A 190 14.20 -7.54 12.86
C HIS A 190 15.30 -6.74 12.15
N TYR A 191 14.92 -5.77 11.31
CA TYR A 191 15.85 -4.99 10.47
C TYR A 191 15.82 -3.50 10.79
N LYS A 192 16.42 -3.12 11.92
CA LYS A 192 16.48 -1.73 12.41
C LYS A 192 17.22 -0.75 11.49
N LYS A 193 18.03 -1.26 10.57
CA LYS A 193 18.84 -0.47 9.60
C LYS A 193 18.18 -0.37 8.22
N SER A 194 17.05 -1.05 8.03
CA SER A 194 16.31 -1.10 6.77
C SER A 194 15.14 -0.11 6.83
N TYR A 195 15.10 0.83 5.90
CA TYR A 195 13.99 1.77 5.70
C TYR A 195 13.16 1.41 4.47
N ARG A 196 13.12 0.12 4.13
CA ARG A 196 12.42 -0.41 2.96
C ARG A 196 11.41 -1.45 3.40
N TRP A 197 10.25 -1.42 2.77
CA TRP A 197 9.34 -2.55 2.74
C TRP A 197 9.49 -3.26 1.40
N PHE A 198 9.07 -4.51 1.33
CA PHE A 198 9.19 -5.36 0.16
C PHE A 198 7.82 -5.82 -0.29
N ARG A 199 7.60 -5.82 -1.61
CA ARG A 199 6.45 -6.51 -2.19
C ARG A 199 6.90 -7.91 -2.59
N PHE A 200 6.37 -8.91 -1.89
CA PHE A 200 6.76 -10.29 -2.09
C PHE A 200 6.03 -10.89 -3.30
N PRO A 201 6.74 -11.49 -4.27
CA PRO A 201 6.12 -12.00 -5.50
C PRO A 201 5.26 -13.24 -5.26
N CYS A 202 5.43 -13.96 -4.15
CA CYS A 202 4.62 -15.12 -3.80
C CYS A 202 3.13 -14.79 -3.60
N CYS A 203 2.83 -13.64 -2.97
CA CYS A 203 1.46 -13.27 -2.59
C CYS A 203 1.07 -11.85 -2.99
N GLY A 204 2.01 -11.05 -3.51
CA GLY A 204 1.81 -9.65 -3.87
C GLY A 204 1.66 -8.72 -2.66
N LYS A 205 1.81 -9.22 -1.43
CA LYS A 205 1.67 -8.42 -0.21
C LYS A 205 2.95 -7.66 0.12
N ILE A 206 2.82 -6.68 1.01
CA ILE A 206 3.93 -5.83 1.44
C ILE A 206 4.28 -6.13 2.90
N PHE A 207 5.56 -6.37 3.17
CA PHE A 207 6.09 -6.52 4.52
C PHE A 207 7.45 -5.80 4.67
N PRO A 208 7.84 -5.37 5.88
CA PRO A 208 9.15 -4.75 6.11
C PRO A 208 10.35 -5.68 5.87
N CYS A 209 10.15 -6.99 6.04
CA CYS A 209 11.17 -8.01 5.80
C CYS A 209 10.54 -9.40 5.61
N ASP A 210 11.37 -10.35 5.21
CA ASP A 210 11.09 -11.79 5.11
C ASP A 210 10.57 -12.38 6.42
N VAL A 211 11.24 -12.16 7.56
CA VAL A 211 10.80 -12.68 8.86
C VAL A 211 9.39 -12.18 9.22
N CYS A 212 9.09 -10.90 8.93
CA CYS A 212 7.74 -10.36 9.15
C CYS A 212 6.71 -10.93 8.16
N HIS A 213 7.12 -11.30 6.95
CA HIS A 213 6.25 -11.97 6.00
C HIS A 213 5.86 -13.35 6.51
N ASP A 214 6.85 -14.14 6.91
CA ASP A 214 6.68 -15.54 7.30
C ASP A 214 5.88 -15.68 8.61
N LEU A 215 5.99 -14.72 9.53
CA LEU A 215 5.16 -14.66 10.74
C LEU A 215 3.67 -14.40 10.47
N HIS A 216 3.34 -13.73 9.36
CA HIS A 216 1.97 -13.28 9.06
C HIS A 216 1.35 -13.96 7.83
N SER A 217 2.09 -14.84 7.16
CA SER A 217 1.68 -15.50 5.93
C SER A 217 1.78 -17.02 6.10
N ASP A 218 0.83 -17.74 5.51
CA ASP A 218 0.78 -19.21 5.61
C ASP A 218 1.78 -19.91 4.64
N HIS A 219 2.84 -19.22 4.23
CA HIS A 219 3.86 -19.70 3.29
C HIS A 219 5.17 -18.94 3.45
N GLU A 220 6.26 -19.56 3.00
CA GLU A 220 7.61 -18.97 3.03
C GLU A 220 7.78 -17.85 2.01
N SER A 221 8.58 -16.87 2.39
CA SER A 221 8.91 -15.71 1.57
C SER A 221 9.79 -16.10 0.37
N LYS A 222 9.36 -15.68 -0.82
CA LYS A 222 10.21 -15.69 -2.03
C LYS A 222 10.98 -14.39 -2.12
N TRP A 223 12.18 -14.42 -2.71
CA TRP A 223 13.01 -13.23 -2.89
C TRP A 223 12.23 -12.08 -3.55
N ALA A 224 12.25 -10.90 -2.92
CA ALA A 224 11.49 -9.76 -3.39
C ALA A 224 12.26 -8.97 -4.45
N ASN A 225 11.72 -8.93 -5.66
CA ASN A 225 12.29 -8.13 -6.76
C ASN A 225 11.92 -6.65 -6.69
N ARG A 226 11.13 -6.25 -5.68
CA ARG A 226 10.57 -4.90 -5.54
C ARG A 226 10.60 -4.41 -4.11
N MET A 227 10.81 -3.11 -3.95
CA MET A 227 10.86 -2.44 -2.66
C MET A 227 10.04 -1.16 -2.66
N ILE A 228 9.56 -0.78 -1.49
CA ILE A 228 8.82 0.46 -1.23
C ILE A 228 9.66 1.31 -0.28
N CYS A 229 9.90 2.56 -0.68
CA CYS A 229 10.67 3.51 0.10
C CYS A 229 9.93 3.89 1.39
N GLY A 230 10.56 3.70 2.55
CA GLY A 230 9.98 4.06 3.84
C GLY A 230 9.77 5.56 4.06
N PHE A 231 10.39 6.42 3.26
CA PHE A 231 10.29 7.88 3.41
C PHE A 231 9.26 8.56 2.52
N CYS A 232 8.99 8.01 1.33
CA CYS A 232 8.05 8.58 0.38
C CYS A 232 7.03 7.56 -0.15
N SER A 233 7.03 6.33 0.37
CA SER A 233 6.09 5.26 -0.01
C SER A 233 6.04 4.95 -1.51
N LYS A 234 7.09 5.30 -2.27
CA LYS A 234 7.21 5.00 -3.70
C LYS A 234 7.68 3.56 -3.88
N GLU A 235 6.98 2.82 -4.73
CA GLU A 235 7.34 1.46 -5.13
C GLU A 235 8.35 1.50 -6.29
N GLN A 236 9.39 0.68 -6.23
CA GLN A 236 10.49 0.67 -7.21
C GLN A 236 11.12 -0.74 -7.30
N PRO A 237 11.85 -1.06 -8.37
CA PRO A 237 12.65 -2.28 -8.44
C PRO A 237 13.62 -2.38 -7.27
N PHE A 238 13.90 -3.59 -6.81
CA PHE A 238 14.91 -3.82 -5.79
C PHE A 238 16.27 -3.29 -6.28
N SER A 239 16.90 -2.43 -5.48
CA SER A 239 18.20 -1.86 -5.76
C SER A 239 18.81 -1.32 -4.47
N ASP A 240 20.13 -1.27 -4.38
CA ASP A 240 20.83 -0.58 -3.29
C ASP A 240 21.01 0.93 -3.56
N LYS A 241 20.53 1.41 -4.71
CA LYS A 241 20.55 2.84 -5.05
C LYS A 241 19.61 3.65 -4.15
N ASP A 242 19.99 4.90 -3.93
CA ASP A 242 19.15 5.85 -3.19
C ASP A 242 17.84 6.08 -3.96
N CYS A 243 16.74 6.25 -3.20
CA CYS A 243 15.43 6.44 -3.82
C CYS A 243 15.39 7.77 -4.58
N SER A 244 14.51 7.88 -5.59
CA SER A 244 14.25 9.14 -6.31
C SER A 244 13.89 10.35 -5.43
N CYS A 245 13.53 10.15 -4.15
CA CYS A 245 13.37 11.24 -3.18
C CYS A 245 14.69 11.70 -2.51
N GLY A 246 15.84 11.20 -2.96
CA GLY A 246 17.18 11.54 -2.47
C GLY A 246 17.59 10.86 -1.16
N LYS A 247 16.77 9.96 -0.60
CA LYS A 247 17.05 9.30 0.68
C LYS A 247 17.56 7.88 0.48
N SER A 248 18.55 7.51 1.28
CA SER A 248 19.09 6.16 1.32
C SER A 248 18.17 5.22 2.10
N LEU A 249 17.92 4.04 1.52
CA LEU A 249 16.98 3.06 2.05
C LEU A 249 17.62 2.09 3.06
N THR A 250 18.94 2.09 3.10
CA THR A 250 19.73 1.34 4.08
C THR A 250 20.54 2.34 4.87
N LYS A 251 20.61 2.16 6.20
CA LYS A 251 21.46 3.00 7.04
C LYS A 251 22.92 2.79 6.62
N LYS A 252 23.50 3.79 5.93
CA LYS A 252 24.93 3.81 5.61
C LYS A 252 25.70 3.74 6.93
N ALA A 253 26.74 2.91 6.97
CA ALA A 253 27.68 2.90 8.08
C ALA A 253 28.40 4.25 8.06
N VAL A 254 28.02 5.15 8.96
CA VAL A 254 28.81 6.36 9.20
C VAL A 254 30.03 5.95 10.02
N SER A 255 31.18 6.54 9.73
CA SER A 255 32.28 6.58 10.70
C SER A 255 31.75 7.19 12.00
N HIS A 256 32.44 7.02 13.13
CA HIS A 256 32.05 7.48 14.47
C HIS A 256 31.72 8.99 14.61
N TRP A 257 31.73 9.74 13.52
CA TRP A 257 31.33 11.13 13.38
C TRP A 257 29.85 11.23 12.97
N GLU A 258 29.12 12.19 13.53
CA GLU A 258 27.69 12.46 13.33
C GLU A 258 27.34 12.85 11.88
N GLY A 259 27.49 11.93 10.93
CA GLY A 259 27.11 12.14 9.53
C GLY A 259 27.75 13.36 8.88
N GLY A 260 29.02 13.66 9.22
CA GLY A 260 29.77 14.78 8.63
C GLY A 260 29.67 16.12 9.38
N LYS A 261 28.99 16.18 10.53
CA LYS A 261 28.92 17.40 11.36
C LYS A 261 30.14 17.67 12.25
N GLY A 262 31.22 16.88 12.11
CA GLY A 262 32.47 17.10 12.83
C GLY A 262 32.47 16.76 14.32
N ASN A 263 31.37 16.23 14.88
CA ASN A 263 31.31 15.76 16.27
C ASN A 263 31.11 14.24 16.34
N ARG A 264 31.65 13.57 17.37
CA ARG A 264 31.58 12.09 17.47
C ARG A 264 30.27 11.64 18.10
N ASP A 265 29.58 10.69 17.46
CA ASP A 265 28.33 10.13 17.99
C ASP A 265 28.64 9.00 18.99
N THR A 266 28.64 9.34 20.28
CA THR A 266 28.93 8.40 21.38
C THR A 266 27.99 7.19 21.40
N SER A 267 26.78 7.30 20.84
CA SER A 267 25.82 6.20 20.74
C SER A 267 26.29 5.10 19.76
N THR A 268 27.05 5.49 18.74
CA THR A 268 27.59 4.60 17.71
C THR A 268 28.99 4.07 18.02
N MET A 269 29.71 4.71 18.95
CA MET A 269 31.05 4.30 19.34
C MET A 269 31.06 3.00 20.14
N ASN A 270 32.08 2.18 19.92
CA ASN A 270 32.31 0.96 20.69
C ASN A 270 32.47 1.29 22.17
N LYS A 271 31.87 0.50 23.06
CA LYS A 271 31.97 0.69 24.53
C LYS A 271 33.41 0.61 25.04
N ARG A 272 34.31 -0.07 24.32
CA ARG A 272 35.75 -0.19 24.67
C ARG A 272 36.62 0.92 24.10
N ASP A 273 36.06 1.81 23.29
CA ASP A 273 36.82 2.90 22.67
C ASP A 273 37.14 3.98 23.72
N LYS A 274 38.43 4.26 23.92
CA LYS A 274 38.92 5.26 24.89
C LYS A 274 38.35 6.66 24.61
N GLN A 275 38.06 6.99 23.35
CA GLN A 275 37.55 8.30 22.97
C GLN A 275 36.05 8.47 23.26
N LYS A 276 35.31 7.37 23.52
CA LYS A 276 33.86 7.42 23.79
C LYS A 276 33.51 8.19 25.07
N TYR A 277 34.29 7.98 26.12
CA TYR A 277 34.09 8.64 27.42
C TYR A 277 35.05 9.82 27.63
N SER A 278 35.89 10.11 26.65
CA SER A 278 36.84 11.22 26.72
C SER A 278 36.10 12.55 26.70
N GLY A 279 36.27 13.34 27.76
CA GLY A 279 35.67 14.67 27.87
C GLY A 279 34.27 14.75 28.49
N MET A 280 33.68 13.62 28.94
CA MET A 280 32.40 13.64 29.67
C MET A 280 32.46 14.44 30.98
N ASN A 281 33.65 14.54 31.58
CA ASN A 281 33.88 15.31 32.81
C ASN A 281 34.37 16.74 32.56
N LYS A 282 34.36 17.23 31.31
CA LYS A 282 34.74 18.62 31.04
C LYS A 282 33.61 19.55 31.48
N THR A 283 33.95 20.52 32.32
CA THR A 283 33.03 21.55 32.79
C THR A 283 32.57 22.39 31.59
N ILE A 284 31.27 22.39 31.30
CA ILE A 284 30.70 23.25 30.27
C ILE A 284 30.72 24.68 30.81
N SER A 285 31.28 25.63 30.05
CA SER A 285 31.31 27.02 30.49
C SER A 285 29.89 27.58 30.65
N LYS A 286 29.64 28.38 31.70
CA LYS A 286 28.34 29.03 31.94
C LYS A 286 27.86 29.89 30.76
N LYS A 287 28.77 30.32 29.88
CA LYS A 287 28.47 31.09 28.66
C LYS A 287 27.87 30.21 27.55
N ALA A 288 28.26 28.94 27.45
CA ALA A 288 27.72 27.99 26.48
C ALA A 288 26.33 27.46 26.88
N GLN A 289 25.99 27.46 28.17
CA GLN A 289 24.67 27.04 28.69
C GLN A 289 23.56 28.09 28.49
N LYS A 290 23.90 29.33 28.11
CA LYS A 290 22.93 30.44 27.92
C LYS A 290 22.49 30.64 26.46
N LYS A 291 22.88 29.75 25.53
CA LYS A 291 22.37 29.70 24.15
C LYS A 291 21.40 28.53 24.02
#